data_AF-A0A8J2HN45-F1
#
_entry.id   AF-A0A8J2HN45-F1
#
_cell.length_a   1.000
_cell.length_b   1.000
_cell.length_c   1.000
_cell.angle_alpha   90.00
_cell.angle_beta   90.00
_cell.angle_gamma   90.00
#
_symmetry.space_group_name_H-M   'P 1'
#
loop_
_entity.id
_entity.type
_entity.pdbx_description
1 polymer ?
#
loop_
_entity_poly.entity_id
_entity_poly.type
_entity_poly.pdbx_seq_one_letter_code
_entity_poly.pdbx_strand_id
1 'polypeptide(L)'
;MPVNFILGWVHRNELLLINIKCLNVDKKLVRMGVILHDKKACNFATKIVIYWLFCAVTINFVAVIWNMKTLNWYENIFVVCSLQNPLHVNFLVNLLFCSLIRNMEIRFKKINEELIKLEYNSHVTNIRVNDNKPAHILQLSKEIHLELEQQCGKITQIFGIQLIMLMASLFILMTVMIYNLYVTLFGRNIPDWALRISIIAFWIIIHCSKLLFINHICSRTWKKTGVIIHQLESRFANAEICKTIQQLSIQMIQNPLQIYPLGFIQLGHSFLQGKSSAPLVNQLTTNERLDIHSPFQYVGLLLHCCLVTTE
;
A
#
# COMPACT_ATOMS: atom_id res chain seq x y z
N MET A 1 -5.77 -14.93 -15.20
CA MET A 1 -5.68 -14.85 -13.71
C MET A 1 -4.82 -15.91 -12.99
N PRO A 2 -4.17 -16.94 -13.59
CA PRO A 2 -3.25 -17.82 -12.84
C PRO A 2 -1.86 -17.21 -12.55
N VAL A 3 -1.49 -16.15 -13.28
CA VAL A 3 -0.16 -15.51 -13.21
C VAL A 3 0.17 -14.97 -11.81
N ASN A 4 -0.80 -14.38 -11.10
CA ASN A 4 -0.56 -13.81 -9.76
C ASN A 4 -0.29 -14.89 -8.70
N PHE A 5 -0.89 -16.07 -8.85
CA PHE A 5 -0.64 -17.19 -7.95
C PHE A 5 0.77 -17.77 -8.17
N ILE A 6 1.15 -17.92 -9.45
CA ILE A 6 2.51 -18.35 -9.83
C ILE A 6 3.53 -17.33 -9.33
N LEU A 7 3.28 -16.02 -9.48
CA LEU A 7 4.15 -14.98 -8.91
C LEU A 7 4.25 -15.10 -7.39
N GLY A 8 3.14 -15.25 -6.68
CA GLY A 8 3.16 -15.41 -5.22
C GLY A 8 3.97 -16.63 -4.77
N TRP A 9 3.89 -17.74 -5.51
CA TRP A 9 4.67 -18.93 -5.25
C TRP A 9 6.16 -18.74 -5.55
N VAL A 10 6.48 -18.15 -6.70
CA VAL A 10 7.86 -17.86 -7.14
C VAL A 10 8.58 -16.97 -6.12
N HIS A 11 7.89 -15.96 -5.58
CA HIS A 11 8.49 -15.02 -4.63
C HIS A 11 8.48 -15.51 -3.17
N ARG A 12 8.01 -16.73 -2.90
CA ARG A 12 7.96 -17.28 -1.53
C ARG A 12 9.33 -17.29 -0.86
N ASN A 13 10.37 -17.68 -1.59
CA ASN A 13 11.74 -17.73 -1.06
C ASN A 13 12.28 -16.32 -0.76
N GLU A 14 11.97 -15.34 -1.60
CA GLU A 14 12.37 -13.95 -1.36
C GLU A 14 11.64 -13.33 -0.17
N LEU A 15 10.34 -13.62 0.00
CA LEU A 15 9.57 -13.18 1.16
C LEU A 15 10.09 -13.78 2.46
N LEU A 16 10.49 -15.06 2.43
CA LEU A 16 11.10 -15.73 3.57
C LEU A 16 12.44 -15.07 3.92
N LEU A 17 13.26 -14.73 2.91
CA LEU A 17 14.52 -14.02 3.11
C LEU A 17 14.29 -12.61 3.70
N ILE A 18 13.30 -11.87 3.21
CA ILE A 18 12.91 -10.57 3.78
C ILE A 18 12.52 -10.72 5.24
N ASN A 19 11.72 -11.74 5.58
CA ASN A 19 11.30 -11.98 6.95
C ASN A 19 12.50 -12.31 7.88
N ILE A 20 13.46 -13.12 7.41
CA ILE A 20 14.70 -13.39 8.16
C ILE A 20 15.48 -12.10 8.40
N LYS A 21 15.61 -11.23 7.39
CA LYS A 21 16.28 -9.93 7.54
C LYS A 21 15.55 -9.02 8.51
N CYS A 22 14.22 -9.00 8.48
CA CYS A 22 13.41 -8.29 9.46
C CYS A 22 13.66 -8.78 10.89
N LEU A 23 13.76 -10.10 11.11
CA LEU A 23 14.09 -10.65 12.43
C LEU A 23 15.50 -10.25 12.89
N ASN A 24 16.46 -10.13 11.97
CA ASN A 24 17.79 -9.64 12.29
C ASN A 24 17.78 -8.16 12.68
N VAL A 25 16.98 -7.34 12.00
CA VAL A 25 16.71 -5.94 12.39
C VAL A 25 16.07 -5.90 13.78
N ASP A 26 15.09 -6.75 14.06
CA ASP A 26 14.44 -6.82 15.37
C ASP A 26 15.45 -7.18 16.47
N LYS A 27 16.40 -8.09 16.20
CA LYS A 27 17.53 -8.37 17.12
C LYS A 27 18.47 -7.17 17.32
N LYS A 28 18.73 -6.37 16.28
CA LYS A 28 19.51 -5.12 16.40
C LYS A 28 18.75 -4.09 17.25
N LEU A 29 17.44 -3.97 17.07
CA LEU A 29 16.56 -3.11 17.86
C LEU A 29 16.53 -3.49 19.34
N VAL A 30 16.43 -4.80 19.65
CA VAL A 30 16.50 -5.27 21.05
C VAL A 30 17.85 -4.93 21.68
N ARG A 31 18.95 -5.02 20.93
CA ARG A 31 20.29 -4.60 21.40
C ARG A 31 20.39 -3.10 21.71
N MET A 32 19.54 -2.28 21.09
CA MET A 32 19.40 -0.85 21.43
C MET A 32 18.49 -0.59 22.64
N GLY A 33 17.94 -1.64 23.27
CA GLY A 33 17.00 -1.52 24.38
C GLY A 33 15.54 -1.32 23.94
N VAL A 34 15.23 -1.46 22.64
CA VAL A 34 13.88 -1.26 22.12
C VAL A 34 13.06 -2.54 22.32
N ILE A 35 12.07 -2.47 23.22
CA ILE A 35 11.16 -3.60 23.45
C ILE A 35 10.17 -3.69 22.28
N LEU A 36 10.36 -4.70 21.43
CA LEU A 36 9.46 -4.99 20.33
C LEU A 36 8.23 -5.78 20.82
N HIS A 37 7.19 -5.07 21.25
CA HIS A 37 5.87 -5.69 21.34
C HIS A 37 5.24 -5.81 19.95
N ASP A 38 5.27 -7.01 19.39
CA ASP A 38 4.71 -7.34 18.06
C ASP A 38 3.19 -7.55 18.04
N LYS A 39 2.54 -7.47 19.21
CA LYS A 39 1.09 -7.65 19.37
C LYS A 39 0.28 -6.69 18.49
N LYS A 40 0.76 -5.46 18.24
CA LYS A 40 0.07 -4.48 17.39
C LYS A 40 0.03 -4.90 15.92
N ALA A 41 1.14 -5.42 15.40
CA ALA A 41 1.24 -5.89 14.02
C ALA A 41 0.39 -7.14 13.80
N CYS A 42 0.49 -8.12 14.72
CA CYS A 42 -0.31 -9.33 14.69
C CYS A 42 -1.81 -9.01 14.75
N ASN A 43 -2.25 -8.18 15.71
CA ASN A 43 -3.65 -7.79 15.83
C ASN A 43 -4.18 -7.09 14.56
N PHE A 44 -3.35 -6.30 13.88
CA PHE A 44 -3.73 -5.65 12.63
C PHE A 44 -3.90 -6.67 11.51
N ALA A 45 -2.95 -7.60 11.35
CA ALA A 45 -3.04 -8.67 10.37
C ALA A 45 -4.28 -9.55 10.61
N THR A 46 -4.55 -9.94 11.87
CA THR A 46 -5.74 -10.71 12.23
C THR A 46 -7.04 -9.97 11.87
N LYS A 47 -7.14 -8.67 12.19
CA LYS A 47 -8.31 -7.86 11.82
C LYS A 47 -8.52 -7.78 10.31
N ILE A 48 -7.44 -7.63 9.54
CA ILE A 48 -7.50 -7.63 8.07
C ILE A 48 -8.01 -8.96 7.53
N VAL A 49 -7.51 -10.08 8.05
CA VAL A 49 -7.93 -11.42 7.60
C VAL A 49 -9.41 -11.67 7.93
N ILE A 50 -9.86 -11.28 9.12
CA ILE A 50 -11.28 -11.37 9.50
C ILE A 50 -12.16 -10.53 8.56
N TYR A 51 -11.76 -9.28 8.31
CA TYR A 51 -12.47 -8.40 7.37
C TYR A 51 -12.56 -9.02 5.97
N TRP A 52 -11.46 -9.59 5.49
CA TRP A 52 -11.44 -10.29 4.21
C TRP A 52 -12.38 -11.48 4.15
N LEU A 53 -12.36 -12.35 5.17
CA LEU A 53 -13.24 -13.51 5.25
C LEU A 53 -14.72 -13.08 5.17
N PHE A 54 -15.08 -12.05 5.93
CA PHE A 54 -16.43 -11.49 5.89
C PHE A 54 -16.80 -10.96 4.49
N CYS A 55 -15.93 -10.16 3.87
CA CYS A 55 -16.16 -9.67 2.51
C CYS A 55 -16.25 -10.83 1.50
N ALA A 56 -15.41 -11.85 1.63
CA ALA A 56 -15.40 -12.99 0.72
C ALA A 56 -16.71 -13.78 0.79
N VAL A 57 -17.20 -14.07 2.00
CA VAL A 57 -18.49 -14.75 2.20
C VAL A 57 -19.64 -13.93 1.64
N THR A 58 -19.68 -12.62 1.93
CA THR A 58 -20.74 -11.73 1.41
C THR A 58 -20.75 -11.67 -0.12
N ILE A 59 -19.58 -11.58 -0.76
CA ILE A 59 -19.47 -11.53 -2.23
C ILE A 59 -19.92 -12.86 -2.87
N ASN A 60 -19.57 -14.00 -2.29
CA ASN A 60 -20.05 -15.31 -2.76
C ASN A 60 -21.57 -15.42 -2.59
N PHE A 61 -22.09 -15.02 -1.43
CA PHE A 61 -23.52 -15.09 -1.14
C PHE A 61 -24.36 -14.25 -2.11
N VAL A 62 -23.96 -13.00 -2.37
CA VAL A 62 -24.62 -12.12 -3.34
C VAL A 62 -24.59 -12.72 -4.75
N ALA A 63 -23.48 -13.33 -5.16
CA ALA A 63 -23.36 -13.96 -6.46
C ALA A 63 -24.19 -15.25 -6.59
N VAL A 64 -24.31 -16.05 -5.52
CA VAL A 64 -25.20 -17.21 -5.51
C VAL A 64 -26.65 -16.76 -5.66
N ILE A 65 -27.10 -15.74 -4.91
CA ILE A 65 -28.45 -15.18 -5.03
C ILE A 65 -28.74 -14.73 -6.46
N TRP A 66 -27.78 -14.04 -7.08
CA TRP A 66 -27.91 -13.55 -8.45
C TRP A 66 -28.13 -14.66 -9.48
N ASN A 67 -27.43 -15.78 -9.33
CA ASN A 67 -27.46 -16.90 -10.27
C ASN A 67 -28.57 -17.92 -9.99
N MET A 68 -29.37 -17.75 -8.94
CA MET A 68 -30.46 -18.70 -8.62
C MET A 68 -31.53 -18.80 -9.71
N LYS A 69 -31.67 -17.78 -10.57
CA LYS A 69 -32.66 -17.77 -11.66
C LYS A 69 -32.24 -18.62 -12.85
N THR A 70 -30.95 -18.95 -12.98
CA THR A 70 -30.38 -19.57 -14.19
C THR A 70 -29.86 -20.98 -13.95
N LEU A 71 -29.42 -21.32 -12.73
CA LEU A 71 -28.74 -22.58 -12.44
C LEU A 71 -29.35 -23.31 -11.24
N ASN A 72 -29.21 -24.64 -11.19
CA ASN A 72 -29.51 -25.41 -9.99
C ASN A 72 -28.61 -24.98 -8.84
N TRP A 73 -29.08 -25.10 -7.60
CA TRP A 73 -28.38 -24.54 -6.45
C TRP A 73 -26.97 -25.10 -6.23
N TYR A 74 -26.74 -26.40 -6.47
CA TYR A 74 -25.41 -27.01 -6.38
C TYR A 74 -24.46 -26.52 -7.47
N GLU A 75 -24.93 -26.48 -8.72
CA GLU A 75 -24.16 -26.00 -9.88
C GLU A 75 -23.79 -24.53 -9.71
N ASN A 76 -24.73 -23.73 -9.22
CA ASN A 76 -24.53 -22.31 -8.93
C ASN A 76 -23.41 -22.10 -7.89
N ILE A 77 -23.45 -22.79 -6.75
CA ILE A 77 -22.40 -22.70 -5.74
C ILE A 77 -21.04 -23.07 -6.34
N PHE A 78 -20.97 -24.18 -7.09
CA PHE A 78 -19.73 -24.62 -7.71
C PHE A 78 -19.16 -23.60 -8.71
N VAL A 79 -20.01 -23.05 -9.58
CA VAL A 79 -19.64 -22.04 -10.57
C VAL A 79 -19.20 -20.74 -9.90
N VAL A 80 -19.95 -20.25 -8.90
CA VAL A 80 -19.60 -19.03 -8.17
C VAL A 80 -18.28 -19.18 -7.45
N CYS A 81 -18.07 -20.27 -6.69
CA CYS A 81 -16.81 -20.50 -6.00
C CYS A 81 -15.63 -20.60 -6.98
N SER A 82 -15.82 -21.28 -8.11
CA SER A 82 -14.77 -21.43 -9.14
C SER A 82 -14.40 -20.10 -9.80
N LEU A 83 -15.40 -19.28 -10.14
CA LEU A 83 -15.20 -17.97 -10.77
C LEU A 83 -14.64 -16.93 -9.81
N GLN A 84 -15.01 -16.97 -8.53
CA GLN A 84 -14.58 -15.99 -7.54
C GLN A 84 -13.23 -16.33 -6.88
N ASN A 85 -12.81 -17.59 -6.88
CA ASN A 85 -11.56 -18.00 -6.25
C ASN A 85 -10.34 -17.14 -6.69
N PRO A 86 -10.12 -16.88 -7.99
CA PRO A 86 -9.00 -16.02 -8.42
C PRO A 86 -9.08 -14.59 -7.87
N LEU A 87 -10.28 -14.03 -7.70
CA LEU A 87 -10.48 -12.70 -7.11
C LEU A 87 -10.10 -12.68 -5.62
N HIS A 88 -10.45 -13.73 -4.88
CA HIS A 88 -10.09 -13.86 -3.46
C HIS A 88 -8.59 -14.04 -3.28
N VAL A 89 -7.96 -14.91 -4.09
CA VAL A 89 -6.50 -15.10 -4.07
C VAL A 89 -5.78 -13.78 -4.36
N ASN A 90 -6.20 -13.04 -5.39
CA ASN A 90 -5.59 -11.76 -5.72
C ASN A 90 -5.72 -10.75 -4.57
N PHE A 91 -6.89 -10.70 -3.93
CA PHE A 91 -7.09 -9.83 -2.79
C PHE A 91 -6.23 -10.22 -1.59
N LEU A 92 -6.07 -11.52 -1.31
CA LEU A 92 -5.19 -12.00 -0.25
C LEU A 92 -3.73 -11.58 -0.47
N VAL A 93 -3.24 -11.62 -1.71
CA VAL A 93 -1.88 -11.15 -2.02
C VAL A 93 -1.74 -9.64 -1.79
N ASN A 94 -2.75 -8.84 -2.13
CA ASN A 94 -2.74 -7.41 -1.83
C ASN A 94 -2.74 -7.12 -0.33
N LEU A 95 -3.47 -7.92 0.45
CA LEU A 95 -3.46 -7.81 1.92
C LEU A 95 -2.11 -8.20 2.50
N LEU A 96 -1.45 -9.23 1.95
CA LEU A 96 -0.10 -9.60 2.34
C LEU A 96 0.88 -8.45 2.10
N PHE A 97 0.85 -7.85 0.92
CA PHE A 97 1.64 -6.66 0.60
C PHE A 97 1.39 -5.52 1.61
N CYS A 98 0.11 -5.18 1.83
CA CYS A 98 -0.27 -4.13 2.78
C CYS A 98 0.21 -4.43 4.21
N SER A 99 0.15 -5.70 4.64
CA SER A 99 0.62 -6.12 5.95
C SER A 99 2.14 -5.99 6.07
N LEU A 100 2.91 -6.35 5.03
CA LEU A 100 4.36 -6.22 5.03
C LEU A 100 4.80 -4.77 5.11
N ILE A 101 4.21 -3.89 4.29
CA ILE A 101 4.48 -2.44 4.31
C ILE A 101 4.13 -1.85 5.68
N ARG A 102 2.98 -2.24 6.26
CA ARG A 102 2.59 -1.79 7.59
C ARG A 102 3.55 -2.25 8.68
N ASN A 103 4.04 -3.47 8.60
CA ASN A 103 5.04 -3.98 9.54
C ASN A 103 6.33 -3.16 9.49
N MET A 104 6.78 -2.78 8.29
CA MET A 104 7.92 -1.87 8.12
C MET A 104 7.64 -0.49 8.73
N GLU A 105 6.45 0.09 8.50
CA GLU A 105 6.05 1.37 9.09
C GLU A 105 6.13 1.35 10.62
N ILE A 106 5.69 0.26 11.25
CA ILE A 106 5.75 0.12 12.71
C ILE A 106 7.20 0.11 13.22
N ARG A 107 8.11 -0.58 12.51
CA ARG A 107 9.54 -0.60 12.87
C ARG A 107 10.17 0.77 12.73
N PHE A 108 9.92 1.46 11.62
CA PHE A 108 10.37 2.85 11.42
C PHE A 108 9.88 3.76 12.54
N LYS A 109 8.59 3.68 12.90
CA LYS A 109 8.03 4.50 13.99
C LYS A 109 8.73 4.25 15.32
N LYS A 110 9.03 2.99 15.66
CA LYS A 110 9.73 2.63 16.89
C LYS A 110 11.15 3.21 16.93
N ILE A 111 11.90 3.10 15.83
CA ILE A 111 13.26 3.66 15.78
C ILE A 111 13.22 5.17 15.97
N ASN A 112 12.28 5.84 15.29
CA ASN A 112 12.11 7.28 15.39
C ASN A 112 11.74 7.73 16.82
N GLU A 113 10.85 7.00 17.50
CA GLU A 113 10.51 7.28 18.90
C GLU A 113 11.72 7.18 19.83
N GLU A 114 12.63 6.23 19.59
CA GLU A 114 13.84 6.04 20.39
C GLU A 114 14.92 7.08 20.09
N LEU A 115 15.07 7.48 18.83
CA LEU A 115 15.93 8.60 18.44
C LEU A 115 15.53 9.90 19.16
N ILE A 116 14.23 10.20 19.19
CA ILE A 116 13.70 11.40 19.87
C ILE A 116 13.97 11.35 21.38
N LYS A 117 13.85 10.19 22.03
CA LYS A 117 14.17 10.03 23.45
C LYS A 117 15.65 10.28 23.75
N LEU A 118 16.53 9.79 22.89
CA LEU A 118 17.98 10.00 23.02
C LEU A 118 18.35 11.47 22.87
N GLU A 119 17.75 12.16 21.89
CA GLU A 119 17.90 13.61 21.71
C GLU A 119 17.46 14.37 22.97
N TYR A 120 16.27 14.09 23.48
CA TYR A 120 15.74 14.74 24.69
C TYR A 120 16.67 14.54 25.90
N ASN A 121 17.12 13.31 26.15
CA ASN A 121 18.01 13.01 27.26
C ASN A 121 19.38 13.68 27.11
N SER A 122 19.88 13.83 25.87
CA SER A 122 21.14 14.52 25.60
C SER A 122 21.08 16.02 25.91
N HIS A 123 19.94 16.68 25.64
CA HIS A 123 19.71 18.09 25.96
C HIS A 123 19.52 18.34 27.46
N VAL A 124 18.79 17.46 28.16
CA VAL A 124 18.47 17.64 29.59
C VAL A 124 19.72 17.42 30.46
N THR A 125 20.62 16.52 30.08
CA THR A 125 21.68 16.10 30.99
C THR A 125 23.00 16.87 30.85
N ASN A 126 23.19 17.72 29.83
CA ASN A 126 24.43 18.52 29.65
C ASN A 126 25.71 17.68 29.87
N ILE A 127 25.65 16.37 29.60
CA ILE A 127 26.73 15.44 29.91
C ILE A 127 27.86 15.75 28.96
N ARG A 128 28.96 16.24 29.54
CA ARG A 128 30.27 16.35 28.91
C ARG A 128 30.50 15.12 28.03
N VAL A 129 30.57 15.37 26.74
CA VAL A 129 30.89 14.45 25.67
C VAL A 129 32.24 13.79 25.97
N ASN A 130 32.22 12.65 26.66
CA ASN A 130 33.36 11.73 26.75
C ASN A 130 32.92 10.25 26.62
N ASP A 131 31.63 9.99 26.49
CA ASP A 131 31.10 8.64 26.23
C ASP A 131 30.73 8.52 24.74
N ASN A 132 31.30 7.53 24.03
CA ASN A 132 30.98 7.21 22.62
C ASN A 132 29.57 6.61 22.42
N LYS A 133 28.78 6.46 23.50
CA LYS A 133 27.46 5.80 23.50
C LYS A 133 26.40 6.46 22.59
N PRO A 134 26.13 7.79 22.65
CA PRO A 134 25.11 8.41 21.80
C PRO A 134 25.49 8.38 20.31
N ALA A 135 26.78 8.53 19.99
CA ALA A 135 27.29 8.40 18.62
C ALA A 135 27.10 6.98 18.07
N HIS A 136 27.41 5.96 18.88
CA HIS A 136 27.23 4.56 18.51
C HIS A 136 25.74 4.20 18.29
N ILE A 137 24.83 4.65 19.15
CA ILE A 137 23.39 4.36 19.00
C ILE A 137 22.83 5.06 17.75
N LEU A 138 23.27 6.29 17.47
CA LEU A 138 22.87 6.99 16.27
C LEU A 138 23.36 6.29 14.99
N GLN A 139 24.61 5.84 14.98
CA GLN A 139 25.18 5.09 13.86
C GLN A 139 24.44 3.77 13.62
N LEU A 140 24.10 3.06 14.69
CA LEU A 140 23.32 1.82 14.62
C LEU A 140 21.89 2.07 14.13
N SER A 141 21.24 3.13 14.59
CA SER A 141 19.91 3.54 14.12
C SER A 141 19.92 3.85 12.61
N LYS A 142 20.94 4.59 12.14
CA LYS A 142 21.17 4.84 10.71
C LYS A 142 21.31 3.55 9.91
N GLU A 143 22.11 2.61 10.38
CA GLU A 143 22.29 1.31 9.71
C GLU A 143 20.94 0.57 9.58
N ILE A 144 20.15 0.54 10.66
CA ILE A 144 18.85 -0.13 10.66
C ILE A 144 17.85 0.57 9.74
N HIS A 145 17.83 1.90 9.72
CA HIS A 145 16.97 2.68 8.83
C HIS A 145 17.25 2.35 7.35
N LEU A 146 18.52 2.34 6.94
CA LEU A 146 18.93 1.98 5.58
C LEU A 146 18.58 0.53 5.24
N GLU A 147 18.77 -0.40 6.19
CA GLU A 147 18.43 -1.81 5.99
C GLU A 147 16.91 -2.01 5.80
N LEU A 148 16.09 -1.32 6.59
CA LEU A 148 14.62 -1.34 6.47
C LEU A 148 14.13 -0.71 5.17
N GLU A 149 14.75 0.39 4.75
CA GLU A 149 14.45 1.04 3.47
C GLU A 149 14.77 0.12 2.30
N GLN A 150 15.94 -0.52 2.32
CA GLN A 150 16.32 -1.51 1.31
C GLN A 150 15.32 -2.67 1.26
N GLN A 151 14.83 -3.16 2.42
CA GLN A 151 13.80 -4.21 2.43
C GLN A 151 12.48 -3.70 1.84
N CYS A 152 12.07 -2.48 2.16
CA CYS A 152 10.84 -1.89 1.64
C CYS A 152 10.90 -1.72 0.11
N GLY A 153 12.06 -1.31 -0.42
CA GLY A 153 12.32 -1.25 -1.86
C GLY A 153 12.18 -2.61 -2.54
N LYS A 154 12.74 -3.68 -1.93
CA LYS A 154 12.61 -5.05 -2.44
C LYS A 154 11.18 -5.56 -2.43
N ILE A 155 10.45 -5.37 -1.33
CA ILE A 155 9.01 -5.71 -1.25
C ILE A 155 8.26 -4.99 -2.38
N THR A 156 8.51 -3.70 -2.54
CA THR A 156 7.86 -2.89 -3.56
C THR A 156 8.18 -3.37 -4.98
N GLN A 157 9.42 -3.78 -5.25
CA GLN A 157 9.82 -4.30 -6.55
C GLN A 157 9.13 -5.64 -6.85
N ILE A 158 9.10 -6.55 -5.88
CA ILE A 158 8.44 -7.87 -5.98
C ILE A 158 6.95 -7.72 -6.28
N PHE A 159 6.25 -6.90 -5.51
CA PHE A 159 4.80 -6.70 -5.68
C PHE A 159 4.44 -5.64 -6.71
N GLY A 160 5.42 -4.91 -7.25
CA GLY A 160 5.19 -3.75 -8.12
C GLY A 160 4.41 -4.12 -9.37
N ILE A 161 4.87 -5.11 -10.13
CA ILE A 161 4.17 -5.57 -11.35
C ILE A 161 2.74 -6.01 -11.00
N GLN A 162 2.58 -6.74 -9.89
CA GLN A 162 1.27 -7.22 -9.45
C GLN A 162 0.32 -6.06 -9.09
N LEU A 163 0.83 -5.01 -8.42
CA LEU A 163 0.05 -3.82 -8.10
C LEU A 163 -0.35 -3.06 -9.37
N ILE A 164 0.52 -2.94 -10.38
CA ILE A 164 0.15 -2.30 -11.66
C ILE A 164 -0.95 -3.09 -12.35
N MET A 165 -0.77 -4.40 -12.50
CA MET A 165 -1.76 -5.25 -13.13
C MET A 165 -3.09 -5.20 -12.38
N LEU A 166 -3.04 -5.15 -11.05
CA LEU A 166 -4.23 -4.94 -10.22
C LEU A 166 -4.90 -3.61 -10.55
N MET A 167 -4.16 -2.50 -10.51
CA MET A 167 -4.74 -1.17 -10.78
C MET A 167 -5.34 -1.08 -12.19
N ALA A 168 -4.65 -1.62 -13.20
CA ALA A 168 -5.16 -1.69 -14.56
C ALA A 168 -6.42 -2.56 -14.66
N SER A 169 -6.42 -3.73 -14.01
CA SER A 169 -7.59 -4.62 -14.00
C SER A 169 -8.80 -4.02 -13.28
N LEU A 170 -8.57 -3.32 -12.16
CA LEU A 170 -9.62 -2.61 -11.42
C LEU A 170 -10.19 -1.48 -12.27
N PHE A 171 -9.35 -0.77 -13.04
CA PHE A 171 -9.80 0.27 -13.94
C PHE A 171 -10.74 -0.27 -15.03
N ILE A 172 -10.31 -1.31 -15.76
CA ILE A 172 -11.11 -1.94 -16.81
C ILE A 172 -12.45 -2.44 -16.22
N LEU A 173 -12.40 -3.10 -15.07
CA LEU A 173 -13.60 -3.62 -14.41
C LEU A 173 -14.55 -2.50 -13.98
N MET A 174 -14.02 -1.41 -13.44
CA MET A 174 -14.81 -0.23 -13.09
C MET A 174 -15.49 0.37 -14.32
N THR A 175 -14.80 0.51 -15.45
CA THR A 175 -15.38 0.99 -16.71
C THR A 175 -16.53 0.10 -17.18
N VAL A 176 -16.34 -1.23 -17.15
CA VAL A 176 -17.39 -2.19 -17.51
C VAL A 176 -18.60 -2.08 -16.58
N MET A 177 -18.37 -1.93 -15.27
CA MET A 177 -19.46 -1.80 -14.30
C MET A 177 -20.25 -0.49 -14.46
N ILE A 178 -19.57 0.62 -14.76
CA ILE A 178 -20.21 1.91 -15.04
C ILE A 178 -21.02 1.83 -16.34
N TYR A 179 -20.48 1.19 -17.38
CA TYR A 179 -21.21 0.95 -18.62
C TYR A 179 -22.46 0.09 -18.40
N ASN A 180 -22.34 -1.00 -17.62
CA ASN A 180 -23.48 -1.85 -17.27
C ASN A 180 -24.54 -1.08 -16.45
N LEU A 181 -24.10 -0.20 -15.54
CA LEU A 181 -24.99 0.67 -14.78
C LEU A 181 -25.75 1.61 -15.73
N TYR A 182 -25.04 2.25 -16.67
CA TYR A 182 -25.64 3.12 -17.69
C TYR A 182 -26.68 2.38 -18.53
N VAL A 183 -26.33 1.21 -19.09
CA VAL A 183 -27.27 0.40 -19.88
C VAL A 183 -28.50 -0.01 -19.06
N THR A 184 -28.31 -0.34 -17.77
CA THR A 184 -29.43 -0.73 -16.89
C THR A 184 -30.34 0.46 -16.55
N LEU A 185 -29.78 1.67 -16.40
CA LEU A 185 -30.55 2.89 -16.10
C LEU A 185 -31.37 3.38 -17.30
N PHE A 186 -30.82 3.31 -18.51
CA PHE A 186 -31.45 3.83 -19.72
C PHE A 186 -32.18 2.76 -20.55
N GLY A 187 -31.98 1.48 -20.25
CA GLY A 187 -32.69 0.37 -20.87
C GLY A 187 -34.15 0.30 -20.42
N ARG A 188 -35.09 0.57 -21.34
CA ARG A 188 -36.53 0.42 -21.06
C ARG A 188 -36.88 -1.08 -20.93
N ASN A 189 -37.73 -1.41 -19.95
CA ASN A 189 -38.34 -2.74 -19.73
C ASN A 189 -37.41 -3.88 -19.24
N ILE A 190 -36.43 -3.60 -18.38
CA ILE A 190 -35.67 -4.68 -17.70
C ILE A 190 -36.44 -5.14 -16.44
N PRO A 191 -36.84 -6.42 -16.34
CA PRO A 191 -37.42 -6.95 -15.12
C PRO A 191 -36.38 -6.89 -13.98
N ASP A 192 -36.86 -6.53 -12.78
CA ASP A 192 -36.05 -6.37 -11.56
C ASP A 192 -34.95 -5.30 -11.63
N TRP A 193 -35.15 -4.23 -12.40
CA TRP A 193 -34.18 -3.14 -12.58
C TRP A 193 -33.57 -2.62 -11.26
N ALA A 194 -34.37 -2.48 -10.20
CA ALA A 194 -33.92 -2.02 -8.89
C ALA A 194 -32.90 -2.99 -8.23
N LEU A 195 -33.14 -4.30 -8.30
CA LEU A 195 -32.23 -5.32 -7.78
C LEU A 195 -30.91 -5.32 -8.56
N ARG A 196 -30.99 -5.20 -9.90
CA ARG A 196 -29.80 -5.14 -10.75
C ARG A 196 -28.93 -3.92 -10.44
N ILE A 197 -29.54 -2.75 -10.31
CA ILE A 197 -28.83 -1.52 -9.95
C ILE A 197 -28.18 -1.67 -8.57
N SER A 198 -28.90 -2.19 -7.58
CA SER A 198 -28.37 -2.40 -6.23
C SER A 198 -27.12 -3.30 -6.24
N ILE A 199 -27.15 -4.38 -7.02
CA ILE A 199 -26.02 -5.31 -7.14
C ILE A 199 -24.84 -4.66 -7.86
N ILE A 200 -25.06 -3.98 -8.99
CA ILE A 200 -23.99 -3.27 -9.71
C ILE A 200 -23.36 -2.20 -8.81
N ALA A 201 -24.17 -1.41 -8.10
CA ALA A 201 -23.70 -0.41 -7.15
C ALA A 201 -22.87 -1.03 -6.03
N PHE A 202 -23.32 -2.17 -5.48
CA PHE A 202 -22.57 -2.91 -4.47
C PHE A 202 -21.19 -3.37 -4.98
N TRP A 203 -21.10 -3.89 -6.21
CA TRP A 203 -19.82 -4.25 -6.83
C TRP A 203 -18.91 -3.02 -6.99
N ILE A 204 -19.44 -1.90 -7.47
CA ILE A 204 -18.69 -0.63 -7.61
C ILE A 204 -18.12 -0.20 -6.25
N ILE A 205 -18.94 -0.21 -5.20
CA ILE A 205 -18.51 0.17 -3.83
C ILE A 205 -17.38 -0.76 -3.35
N ILE A 206 -17.48 -2.06 -3.59
CA ILE A 206 -16.40 -3.00 -3.25
C ILE A 206 -15.11 -2.67 -4.00
N HIS A 207 -15.17 -2.45 -5.32
CA HIS A 207 -13.97 -2.14 -6.09
C HIS A 207 -13.33 -0.79 -5.70
N CYS A 208 -14.16 0.23 -5.44
CA CYS A 208 -13.72 1.52 -4.92
C CYS A 208 -13.06 1.39 -3.54
N SER A 209 -13.68 0.66 -2.60
CA SER A 209 -13.13 0.48 -1.25
C SER A 209 -11.77 -0.23 -1.27
N LYS A 210 -11.58 -1.22 -2.15
CA LYS A 210 -10.29 -1.88 -2.36
C LYS A 210 -9.20 -0.90 -2.83
N LEU A 211 -9.53 -0.07 -3.82
CA LEU A 211 -8.62 0.93 -4.36
C LEU A 211 -8.23 1.97 -3.30
N LEU A 212 -9.21 2.49 -2.57
CA LEU A 212 -9.01 3.44 -1.48
C LEU A 212 -8.18 2.85 -0.35
N PHE A 213 -8.41 1.59 0.02
CA PHE A 213 -7.68 0.92 1.09
C PHE A 213 -6.18 0.78 0.77
N ILE A 214 -5.86 0.25 -0.42
CA ILE A 214 -4.46 0.10 -0.85
C ILE A 214 -3.78 1.47 -0.90
N ASN A 215 -4.47 2.45 -1.48
CA ASN A 215 -3.92 3.79 -1.63
C ASN A 215 -3.71 4.50 -0.28
N HIS A 216 -4.65 4.34 0.65
CA HIS A 216 -4.55 4.88 2.00
C HIS A 216 -3.34 4.31 2.74
N ILE A 217 -3.12 2.98 2.68
CA ILE A 217 -1.99 2.34 3.34
C ILE A 217 -0.67 2.85 2.75
N CYS A 218 -0.54 2.86 1.43
CA CYS A 218 0.65 3.40 0.76
C CYS A 218 0.89 4.86 1.15
N SER A 219 -0.13 5.73 1.05
CA SER A 219 0.04 7.15 1.39
C SER A 219 0.40 7.38 2.85
N ARG A 220 -0.15 6.58 3.77
CA ARG A 220 0.08 6.72 5.21
C ARG A 220 1.51 6.32 5.58
N THR A 221 2.03 5.25 4.98
CA THR A 221 3.41 4.83 5.19
C THR A 221 4.39 5.90 4.67
N TRP A 222 4.10 6.55 3.53
CA TRP A 222 5.01 7.55 2.95
C TRP A 222 5.01 8.92 3.60
N LYS A 223 3.83 9.50 3.88
CA LYS A 223 3.74 10.83 4.49
C LYS A 223 4.47 10.88 5.84
N LYS A 224 4.45 9.78 6.59
CA LYS A 224 5.13 9.71 7.89
C LYS A 224 6.64 9.54 7.76
N THR A 225 7.13 8.76 6.80
CA THR A 225 8.56 8.60 6.58
C THR A 225 9.21 9.93 6.14
N GLY A 226 8.60 10.68 5.22
CA GLY A 226 9.15 11.96 4.75
C GLY A 226 9.17 13.08 5.80
N VAL A 227 8.09 13.21 6.59
CA VAL A 227 8.03 14.23 7.66
C VAL A 227 9.03 13.94 8.77
N ILE A 228 9.25 12.67 9.11
CA ILE A 228 10.17 12.32 10.21
C ILE A 228 11.63 12.49 9.80
N ILE A 229 11.99 12.23 8.53
CA ILE A 229 13.34 12.51 8.01
C ILE A 229 13.65 14.01 8.14
N HIS A 230 12.70 14.86 7.72
CA HIS A 230 12.88 16.30 7.80
C HIS A 230 12.96 16.81 9.25
N GLN A 231 12.15 16.23 10.14
CA GLN A 231 12.20 16.55 11.58
C GLN A 231 13.51 16.09 12.23
N LEU A 232 14.04 14.93 11.85
CA LEU A 232 15.35 14.45 12.29
C LEU A 232 16.46 15.37 11.80
N GLU A 233 16.45 15.80 10.54
CA GLU A 233 17.46 16.71 9.97
C GLU A 233 17.54 18.05 10.71
N SER A 234 16.40 18.62 11.08
CA SER A 234 16.34 19.92 11.77
C SER A 234 16.80 19.93 13.23
N ARG A 235 16.96 18.76 13.86
CA ARG A 235 17.03 18.64 15.34
C ARG A 235 18.38 18.24 15.93
N PHE A 236 19.37 17.85 15.11
CA PHE A 236 20.71 17.53 15.63
C PHE A 236 21.65 18.75 15.61
N ALA A 237 22.17 19.12 16.79
CA ALA A 237 23.03 20.29 16.99
C ALA A 237 24.52 20.10 16.59
N ASN A 238 24.97 18.86 16.36
CA ASN A 238 26.39 18.55 16.16
C ASN A 238 26.70 18.47 14.66
N ALA A 239 27.62 19.30 14.15
CA ALA A 239 27.81 19.54 12.71
C ALA A 239 28.24 18.29 11.91
N GLU A 240 28.99 17.37 12.52
CA GLU A 240 29.46 16.13 11.89
C GLU A 240 28.35 15.06 11.82
N ILE A 241 27.54 14.98 12.87
CA ILE A 241 26.32 14.17 12.91
C ILE A 241 25.28 14.73 11.95
N CYS A 242 25.13 16.06 11.90
CA CYS A 242 24.25 16.76 10.99
C CYS A 242 24.61 16.46 9.54
N LYS A 243 25.90 16.55 9.13
CA LYS A 243 26.34 16.13 7.79
C LYS A 243 26.02 14.67 7.47
N THR A 244 26.20 13.76 8.43
CA THR A 244 25.93 12.33 8.25
C THR A 244 24.44 12.02 8.07
N ILE A 245 23.58 12.79 8.75
CA ILE A 245 22.12 12.76 8.64
C ILE A 245 21.66 13.50 7.38
N GLN A 246 22.33 14.57 6.98
CA GLN A 246 22.04 15.32 5.76
C GLN A 246 22.35 14.48 4.53
N GLN A 247 23.48 13.75 4.52
CA GLN A 247 23.77 12.78 3.47
C GLN A 247 22.76 11.62 3.46
N LEU A 248 22.24 11.20 4.61
CA LEU A 248 21.20 10.19 4.69
C LEU A 248 19.86 10.72 4.20
N SER A 249 19.44 11.91 4.63
CA SER A 249 18.26 12.63 4.19
C SER A 249 18.31 12.82 2.68
N ILE A 250 19.45 13.28 2.15
CA ILE A 250 19.68 13.41 0.71
C ILE A 250 19.60 12.05 0.01
N GLN A 251 20.18 10.96 0.54
CA GLN A 251 20.06 9.62 -0.06
C GLN A 251 18.62 9.11 -0.05
N MET A 252 17.87 9.38 1.03
CA MET A 252 16.45 9.03 1.18
C MET A 252 15.51 9.94 0.36
N ILE A 253 15.91 11.17 0.07
CA ILE A 253 15.17 12.14 -0.75
C ILE A 253 15.49 11.93 -2.24
N GLN A 254 16.72 11.54 -2.59
CA GLN A 254 17.17 11.24 -3.95
C GLN A 254 16.74 9.85 -4.42
N ASN A 255 16.62 8.88 -3.50
CA ASN A 255 15.84 7.65 -3.69
C ASN A 255 14.61 7.73 -2.79
N PRO A 256 13.65 8.64 -3.08
CA PRO A 256 12.42 8.59 -2.34
C PRO A 256 11.87 7.20 -2.56
N LEU A 257 11.54 6.49 -1.48
CA LEU A 257 10.70 5.30 -1.51
C LEU A 257 9.28 5.69 -1.99
N GLN A 258 9.19 6.40 -3.10
CA GLN A 258 8.00 6.48 -3.90
C GLN A 258 7.89 5.09 -4.48
N ILE A 259 6.88 4.35 -4.02
CA ILE A 259 6.38 3.19 -4.74
C ILE A 259 5.90 3.75 -6.07
N TYR A 260 6.83 3.83 -7.01
CA TYR A 260 6.52 3.66 -8.39
C TYR A 260 6.58 2.17 -8.61
N PRO A 261 5.43 1.48 -8.73
CA PRO A 261 5.45 0.20 -9.39
C PRO A 261 6.08 0.45 -10.78
N LEU A 262 7.33 -0.01 -10.97
CA LEU A 262 8.12 0.14 -12.20
C LEU A 262 8.30 1.57 -12.75
N GLY A 263 8.23 2.62 -11.93
CA GLY A 263 8.41 4.00 -12.44
C GLY A 263 7.16 4.64 -13.06
N PHE A 264 6.03 3.93 -13.15
CA PHE A 264 4.89 4.38 -13.97
C PHE A 264 3.83 5.22 -13.24
N ILE A 265 3.49 4.90 -11.99
CA ILE A 265 2.36 5.53 -11.28
C ILE A 265 2.75 5.82 -9.83
N GLN A 266 2.60 7.08 -9.39
CA GLN A 266 2.80 7.45 -8.00
C GLN A 266 1.57 7.01 -7.17
N LEU A 267 1.71 5.93 -6.40
CA LEU A 267 0.66 5.51 -5.46
C LEU A 267 0.59 6.50 -4.27
N GLY A 268 -0.57 7.13 -4.06
CA GLY A 268 -0.81 8.05 -2.95
C GLY A 268 -2.00 9.00 -3.17
N HIS A 269 -2.09 10.05 -2.36
CA HIS A 269 -3.06 11.14 -2.59
C HIS A 269 -2.91 11.80 -3.98
N SER A 270 -1.72 11.78 -4.57
CA SER A 270 -1.47 12.25 -5.94
C SER A 270 -2.29 11.48 -6.98
N PHE A 271 -2.46 10.17 -6.79
CA PHE A 271 -3.29 9.32 -7.65
C PHE A 271 -4.79 9.70 -7.54
N LEU A 272 -5.27 10.01 -6.33
CA LEU A 272 -6.67 10.46 -6.12
C LEU A 272 -6.92 11.84 -6.71
N GLN A 273 -5.91 12.71 -6.68
CA GLN A 273 -6.00 14.07 -7.22
C GLN A 273 -5.73 14.14 -8.73
N GLY A 274 -5.51 13.00 -9.41
CA GLY A 274 -5.22 12.97 -10.85
C GLY A 274 -3.93 13.69 -11.26
N LYS A 275 -3.01 13.96 -10.32
CA LYS A 275 -1.74 14.63 -10.58
C LYS A 275 -0.70 13.58 -10.96
N SER A 276 -0.51 13.38 -12.27
CA SER A 276 0.58 12.56 -12.80
C SER A 276 1.88 13.36 -12.74
N SER A 277 2.71 13.11 -11.72
CA SER A 277 4.08 13.62 -11.64
C SER A 277 5.06 12.46 -11.86
N ALA A 278 5.04 11.86 -13.05
CA ALA A 278 6.02 10.86 -13.43
C ALA A 278 7.20 11.53 -14.16
N PRO A 279 8.46 11.34 -13.72
CA PRO A 279 9.64 11.88 -14.41
C PRO A 279 9.79 11.32 -15.84
N LEU A 280 9.38 10.06 -16.05
CA LEU A 280 9.48 9.38 -17.35
C LEU A 280 8.46 9.90 -18.38
N VAL A 281 7.28 10.34 -17.93
CA VAL A 281 6.27 10.94 -18.82
C VAL A 281 6.76 12.27 -19.33
N ASN A 282 7.42 13.08 -18.49
CA ASN A 282 7.99 14.36 -18.92
C ASN A 282 9.15 14.23 -19.91
N GLN A 283 9.88 13.09 -19.95
CA GLN A 283 10.89 12.83 -20.99
C GLN A 283 10.26 12.32 -22.30
N LEU A 284 9.14 11.59 -22.23
CA LEU A 284 8.44 11.10 -23.42
C LEU A 284 7.53 12.17 -24.06
N THR A 285 6.89 13.05 -23.27
CA THR A 285 6.05 14.13 -23.79
C THR A 285 6.83 15.29 -24.41
N THR A 286 8.13 15.40 -24.16
CA THR A 286 8.99 16.36 -24.87
C THR A 286 9.37 15.93 -26.28
N ASN A 287 9.21 14.65 -26.65
CA ASN A 287 9.65 14.14 -27.97
C ASN A 287 8.51 13.69 -28.90
N GLU A 288 7.31 13.38 -28.41
CA GLU A 288 6.15 13.20 -29.28
C GLU A 288 4.92 13.89 -28.68
N ARG A 289 4.37 14.85 -29.43
CA ARG A 289 3.12 15.56 -29.11
C ARG A 289 1.94 14.61 -29.37
N LEU A 290 1.75 13.65 -28.47
CA LEU A 290 0.57 12.79 -28.39
C LEU A 290 -0.14 13.13 -27.08
N ASP A 291 -1.23 13.90 -27.18
CA ASP A 291 -2.15 14.19 -26.07
C ASP A 291 -2.90 12.90 -25.69
N ILE A 292 -2.19 11.99 -25.01
CA ILE A 292 -2.80 10.85 -24.35
C ILE A 292 -3.36 11.39 -23.03
N HIS A 293 -4.59 11.91 -23.07
CA HIS A 293 -5.38 12.08 -21.85
C HIS A 293 -5.46 10.73 -21.15
N SER A 294 -4.69 10.58 -20.07
CA SER A 294 -4.59 9.29 -19.41
C SER A 294 -5.96 8.91 -18.83
N PRO A 295 -6.47 7.69 -19.07
CA PRO A 295 -7.74 7.22 -18.51
C PRO A 295 -7.85 7.37 -16.98
N PHE A 296 -6.71 7.50 -16.29
CA PHE A 296 -6.59 7.72 -14.86
C PHE A 296 -7.09 9.10 -14.37
N GLN A 297 -7.08 10.12 -15.23
CA GLN A 297 -7.52 11.48 -14.86
C GLN A 297 -9.04 11.54 -14.64
N TYR A 298 -9.81 10.79 -15.44
CA TYR A 298 -11.26 10.64 -15.29
C TYR A 298 -11.66 9.88 -14.02
N VAL A 299 -10.82 8.96 -13.55
CA VAL A 299 -11.03 8.22 -12.30
C VAL A 299 -10.78 9.09 -11.08
N GLY A 300 -9.73 9.92 -11.11
CA GLY A 300 -9.50 10.94 -10.08
C GLY A 300 -10.69 11.88 -9.97
N LEU A 301 -11.25 12.30 -11.12
CA LEU A 301 -12.48 13.12 -11.16
C LEU A 301 -13.70 12.36 -10.63
N LEU A 302 -13.91 11.10 -11.02
CA LEU A 302 -15.02 10.26 -10.55
C LEU A 302 -14.94 9.93 -9.05
N LEU A 303 -13.75 9.63 -8.53
CA LEU A 303 -13.51 9.42 -7.09
C LEU A 303 -13.67 10.71 -6.30
N HIS A 304 -13.23 11.85 -6.84
CA HIS A 304 -13.45 13.16 -6.24
C HIS A 304 -14.96 13.49 -6.20
N CYS A 305 -15.70 13.24 -7.28
CA CYS A 305 -17.15 13.38 -7.30
C CYS A 305 -17.86 12.45 -6.30
N CYS A 306 -17.40 11.20 -6.13
CA CYS A 306 -17.96 10.28 -5.13
C CYS A 306 -17.61 10.64 -3.67
N LEU A 307 -16.48 11.30 -3.42
CA LEU A 307 -16.06 11.73 -2.08
C LEU A 307 -16.69 13.06 -1.65
N VAL A 308 -16.89 13.99 -2.60
CA VAL A 308 -17.54 15.29 -2.36
C VAL A 308 -19.04 15.15 -2.06
N THR A 309 -19.67 14.01 -2.37
CA THR A 309 -21.06 13.74 -1.97
C THR A 309 -21.20 13.16 -0.55
N THR A 310 -20.10 13.04 0.21
CA THR A 310 -20.08 12.50 1.59
C THR A 310 -19.55 13.47 2.65
N GLU A 311 -19.33 14.74 2.30
CA GLU A 311 -19.20 15.86 3.25
C GLU A 311 -20.49 16.69 3.23
#